data_AF-A0A395U2B6-F1
#
_entry.id   AF-A0A395U2B6-F1
#
_cell.length_a   1.000
_cell.length_b   1.000
_cell.length_c   1.000
_cell.angle_alpha   90.00
_cell.angle_beta   90.00
_cell.angle_gamma   90.00
#
_symmetry.space_group_name_H-M   'P 1'
#
loop_
_entity.id
_entity.type
_entity.pdbx_description
1 polymer ?
#
loop_
_entity_poly.entity_id
_entity_poly.type
_entity_poly.pdbx_seq_one_letter_code
_entity_poly.pdbx_strand_id
1 'polypeptide(L)'
;MNINQALSLLGLNESGKTYTAREIKTAFRKAQHKNHPDKNGDKILSQMINAAWELLKDKGDITYIQHADTINMSSRLLTAIDAAIILDGVIVEVCGSWVWVTGETFKHKDKLNEAGYLYSRSKKAWYFNGSLTKVIASRRGSMTLDEIRSNHGSEVIKSTDKTMIAA
;
A
#
# COMPACT_ATOMS: atom_id res chain seq x y z
N MET A 1 6.92 -1.31 -0.22
CA MET A 1 6.60 -2.74 -0.35
C MET A 1 7.91 -3.49 -0.52
N ASN A 2 8.08 -4.67 0.08
CA ASN A 2 9.24 -5.55 -0.11
C ASN A 2 8.93 -6.67 -1.12
N ILE A 3 9.92 -7.51 -1.45
CA ILE A 3 9.80 -8.58 -2.46
C ILE A 3 8.69 -9.59 -2.10
N ASN A 4 8.67 -10.11 -0.87
CA ASN A 4 7.67 -11.10 -0.46
C ASN A 4 6.25 -10.52 -0.46
N GLN A 5 6.10 -9.25 -0.06
CA GLN A 5 4.82 -8.54 -0.14
C GLN A 5 4.35 -8.38 -1.58
N ALA A 6 5.25 -8.01 -2.49
CA ALA A 6 4.94 -7.88 -3.92
C ALA A 6 4.51 -9.22 -4.52
N LEU A 7 5.25 -10.31 -4.22
CA LEU A 7 4.88 -11.66 -4.64
C LEU A 7 3.50 -12.08 -4.09
N SER A 8 3.23 -11.81 -2.80
CA SER A 8 1.92 -12.12 -2.21
C SER A 8 0.78 -11.35 -2.86
N LEU A 9 0.99 -10.11 -3.30
CA LEU A 9 -0.03 -9.32 -3.98
C LEU A 9 -0.40 -9.91 -5.34
N LEU A 10 0.54 -10.60 -5.98
CA LEU A 10 0.30 -11.35 -7.22
C LEU A 10 -0.27 -12.76 -6.97
N GLY A 11 -0.49 -13.15 -5.71
CA GLY A 11 -0.93 -14.50 -5.33
C GLY A 11 0.19 -15.54 -5.36
N LEU A 12 1.45 -15.11 -5.31
CA LEU A 12 2.65 -15.96 -5.30
C LEU A 12 3.21 -16.04 -3.88
N ASN A 13 2.58 -16.83 -3.02
CA ASN A 13 2.85 -16.85 -1.58
C ASN A 13 3.09 -18.26 -1.01
N GLU A 14 3.51 -19.20 -1.86
CA GLU A 14 3.87 -20.56 -1.45
C GLU A 14 5.26 -20.57 -0.80
N SER A 15 5.32 -21.00 0.47
CA SER A 15 6.55 -20.94 1.27
C SER A 15 7.68 -21.77 0.66
N GLY A 16 8.85 -21.15 0.48
CA GLY A 16 10.04 -21.80 -0.07
C GLY A 16 10.02 -22.00 -1.58
N LYS A 17 8.94 -21.61 -2.26
CA LYS A 17 8.84 -21.74 -3.72
C LYS A 17 9.61 -20.64 -4.43
N THR A 18 10.37 -21.03 -5.45
CA THR A 18 10.98 -20.11 -6.40
C THR A 18 10.05 -19.93 -7.59
N TYR A 19 9.69 -18.68 -7.86
CA TYR A 19 8.88 -18.31 -9.01
C TYR A 19 9.77 -17.74 -10.09
N THR A 20 9.62 -18.25 -11.31
CA THR A 20 10.34 -17.76 -12.47
C THR A 20 9.83 -16.39 -12.89
N ALA A 21 10.66 -15.61 -13.59
CA ALA A 21 10.24 -14.32 -14.17
C ALA A 21 8.97 -14.45 -15.05
N ARG A 22 8.80 -15.59 -15.72
CA ARG A 22 7.60 -15.89 -16.54
C ARG A 22 6.36 -16.11 -15.68
N GLU A 23 6.46 -16.84 -14.58
CA GLU A 23 5.35 -17.05 -13.63
C GLU A 23 4.93 -15.73 -12.98
N ILE A 24 5.90 -14.90 -12.56
CA ILE A 24 5.65 -13.58 -11.99
C ILE A 24 4.88 -12.69 -12.98
N LYS A 25 5.33 -12.62 -14.24
CA LYS A 25 4.66 -11.85 -15.29
C LYS A 25 3.24 -12.36 -15.57
N THR A 26 3.05 -13.68 -15.53
CA THR A 26 1.75 -14.31 -15.73
C THR A 26 0.79 -13.98 -14.58
N ALA A 27 1.26 -14.09 -13.34
CA ALA A 27 0.52 -13.76 -12.14
C ALA A 27 0.13 -12.27 -12.11
N PHE A 28 1.05 -11.37 -12.45
CA PHE A 28 0.78 -9.94 -12.62
C PHE A 28 -0.38 -9.69 -13.59
N ARG A 29 -0.31 -10.23 -14.81
CA ARG A 29 -1.37 -10.03 -15.81
C ARG A 29 -2.72 -10.53 -15.33
N LYS A 30 -2.75 -11.69 -14.66
CA LYS A 30 -3.98 -12.26 -14.08
C LYS A 30 -4.54 -11.36 -12.98
N ALA A 31 -3.70 -10.91 -12.06
CA ALA A 31 -4.09 -10.04 -10.96
C ALA A 31 -4.58 -8.68 -11.47
N GLN A 32 -3.86 -8.07 -12.42
CA GLN A 32 -4.22 -6.77 -13.00
C GLN A 32 -5.50 -6.88 -13.82
N HIS A 33 -5.71 -7.94 -14.59
CA HIS A 33 -6.95 -8.17 -15.33
C HIS A 33 -8.16 -8.29 -14.40
N LYS A 34 -8.01 -8.96 -13.25
CA LYS A 34 -9.08 -9.11 -12.26
C LYS A 34 -9.44 -7.79 -11.57
N ASN A 35 -8.44 -6.95 -11.31
CA ASN A 35 -8.61 -5.75 -10.49
C ASN A 35 -8.55 -4.44 -11.29
N HIS A 36 -8.56 -4.50 -12.63
CA HIS A 36 -8.50 -3.30 -13.47
C HIS A 36 -9.73 -2.41 -13.24
N PRO A 37 -9.57 -1.08 -13.07
CA PRO A 37 -10.70 -0.16 -12.85
C PRO A 37 -11.76 -0.25 -13.96
N ASP A 38 -11.35 -0.36 -15.23
CA ASP A 38 -12.24 -0.53 -16.39
C ASP A 38 -13.08 -1.83 -16.36
N LYS A 39 -12.85 -2.72 -15.39
CA LYS A 39 -13.57 -3.99 -15.21
C LYS A 39 -14.28 -4.06 -13.85
N ASN A 40 -14.67 -2.92 -13.28
CA ASN A 40 -15.20 -2.79 -11.92
C ASN A 40 -14.25 -3.30 -10.84
N GLY A 41 -12.94 -3.34 -11.13
CA GLY A 41 -11.92 -3.67 -10.16
C GLY A 41 -11.59 -2.50 -9.25
N ASP A 42 -11.01 -2.81 -8.09
CA ASP A 42 -10.57 -1.79 -7.13
C ASP A 42 -9.32 -1.06 -7.67
N LYS A 43 -9.47 0.25 -7.91
CA LYS A 43 -8.42 1.12 -8.44
C LYS A 43 -7.17 1.16 -7.55
N ILE A 44 -7.35 1.14 -6.23
CA ILE A 44 -6.26 1.13 -5.26
C ILE A 44 -5.51 -0.19 -5.38
N LEU A 45 -6.25 -1.31 -5.41
CA LEU A 45 -5.65 -2.63 -5.57
C LEU A 45 -4.89 -2.75 -6.90
N SER A 46 -5.41 -2.16 -7.98
CA SER A 46 -4.75 -2.12 -9.29
C SER A 46 -3.42 -1.36 -9.25
N GLN A 47 -3.37 -0.19 -8.60
CA GLN A 47 -2.13 0.58 -8.43
C GLN A 47 -1.09 -0.21 -7.64
N MET A 48 -1.51 -0.90 -6.58
CA MET A 48 -0.61 -1.73 -5.79
C MET A 48 -0.05 -2.90 -6.61
N ILE A 49 -0.89 -3.54 -7.44
CA ILE A 49 -0.47 -4.63 -8.34
C ILE A 49 0.57 -4.13 -9.35
N ASN A 50 0.37 -2.94 -9.92
CA ASN A 50 1.35 -2.32 -10.80
C ASN A 50 2.67 -2.01 -10.07
N ALA A 51 2.61 -1.47 -8.85
CA ALA A 51 3.81 -1.22 -8.05
C ALA A 51 4.54 -2.52 -7.66
N ALA A 52 3.83 -3.63 -7.47
CA ALA A 52 4.41 -4.94 -7.22
C ALA A 52 5.16 -5.45 -8.45
N TRP A 53 4.57 -5.28 -9.62
CA TRP A 53 5.23 -5.60 -10.88
C TRP A 53 6.51 -4.79 -11.09
N GLU A 54 6.47 -3.47 -10.88
CA GLU A 54 7.64 -2.59 -11.02
C GLU A 54 8.81 -3.01 -10.11
N LEU A 55 8.51 -3.55 -8.93
CA LEU A 55 9.53 -4.03 -8.00
C LEU A 55 10.14 -5.38 -8.41
N LEU A 56 9.37 -6.24 -9.08
CA LEU A 56 9.73 -7.62 -9.38
C LEU A 56 10.26 -7.84 -10.80
N LYS A 57 9.84 -7.02 -11.78
CA LYS A 57 10.04 -7.28 -13.22
C LYS A 57 11.49 -7.50 -13.67
N ASP A 58 12.45 -6.87 -12.98
CA ASP A 58 13.87 -6.90 -13.33
C ASP A 58 14.71 -7.77 -12.37
N LYS A 59 14.07 -8.53 -11.47
CA LYS A 59 14.77 -9.33 -10.43
C LYS A 59 15.13 -10.75 -10.85
N GLY A 60 14.58 -11.24 -11.96
CA GLY A 60 14.74 -12.63 -12.38
C GLY A 60 13.88 -13.58 -11.55
N ASP A 61 14.43 -14.74 -11.22
CA ASP A 61 13.73 -15.76 -10.43
C ASP A 61 13.82 -15.43 -8.94
N ILE A 62 12.71 -15.58 -8.22
CA ILE A 62 12.59 -15.10 -6.84
C ILE A 62 11.95 -16.17 -5.96
N THR A 63 12.62 -16.49 -4.86
CA THR A 63 12.08 -17.37 -3.82
C THR A 63 11.18 -16.59 -2.87
N TYR A 64 9.94 -17.04 -2.70
CA TYR A 64 9.07 -16.53 -1.66
C TYR A 64 9.48 -17.12 -0.31
N ILE A 65 9.91 -16.25 0.59
CA ILE A 65 10.26 -16.63 1.96
C ILE A 65 9.12 -16.17 2.86
N GLN A 66 8.36 -17.13 3.38
CA GLN A 66 7.25 -16.83 4.28
C GLN A 66 7.79 -16.20 5.58
N HIS A 67 7.38 -14.96 5.84
CA HIS A 67 7.44 -14.38 7.17
C HIS A 67 6.02 -14.39 7.74
N ALA A 68 5.88 -14.43 9.06
CA ALA A 68 4.56 -14.45 9.73
C ALA A 68 3.62 -13.31 9.29
N ASP A 69 4.17 -12.22 8.74
CA ASP A 69 3.44 -11.02 8.33
C ASP A 69 2.89 -11.01 6.88
N THR A 70 3.25 -11.96 6.00
CA THR A 70 3.08 -11.77 4.54
C THR A 70 1.80 -12.35 3.91
N ILE A 71 1.04 -13.19 4.60
CA ILE A 71 0.04 -14.09 3.95
C ILE A 71 -1.29 -13.40 3.54
N ASN A 72 -1.61 -12.20 4.04
CA ASN A 72 -2.94 -11.59 3.86
C ASN A 72 -2.89 -10.11 3.45
N MET A 73 -2.00 -9.73 2.54
CA MET A 73 -1.73 -8.32 2.26
C MET A 73 -2.92 -7.55 1.64
N SER A 74 -3.64 -8.14 0.67
CA SER A 74 -4.78 -7.47 0.03
C SER A 74 -5.94 -7.22 1.01
N SER A 75 -6.25 -8.19 1.86
CA SER A 75 -7.28 -8.03 2.89
C SER A 75 -6.84 -7.06 3.99
N ARG A 76 -5.60 -7.18 4.49
CA ARG A 76 -5.07 -6.25 5.50
C ARG A 76 -5.01 -4.81 5.02
N LEU A 77 -4.69 -4.60 3.75
CA LEU A 77 -4.71 -3.29 3.14
C LEU A 77 -6.12 -2.70 3.12
N LEU A 78 -7.10 -3.45 2.61
CA LEU A 78 -8.49 -3.00 2.58
C LEU A 78 -8.99 -2.71 4.00
N THR A 79 -8.72 -3.60 4.96
CA THR A 79 -9.03 -3.37 6.37
C THR A 79 -8.37 -2.12 6.93
N ALA A 80 -7.10 -1.85 6.60
CA ALA A 80 -6.40 -0.65 7.04
C ALA A 80 -7.02 0.62 6.43
N ILE A 81 -7.42 0.59 5.17
CA ILE A 81 -8.11 1.69 4.51
C ILE A 81 -9.48 1.91 5.17
N ASP A 82 -10.28 0.86 5.31
CA ASP A 82 -11.61 0.88 5.95
C ASP A 82 -11.54 1.46 7.36
N ALA A 83 -10.53 1.08 8.15
CA ALA A 83 -10.31 1.61 9.49
C ALA A 83 -9.96 3.12 9.50
N ALA A 84 -9.31 3.63 8.46
CA ALA A 84 -8.90 5.03 8.36
C ALA A 84 -9.99 5.93 7.77
N ILE A 85 -10.74 5.48 6.76
CA ILE A 85 -11.76 6.29 6.08
C ILE A 85 -12.95 6.65 6.98
N ILE A 86 -13.20 5.89 8.04
CA ILE A 86 -14.27 6.20 9.01
C ILE A 86 -13.87 7.28 10.04
N LEU A 87 -12.60 7.69 10.09
CA LEU A 87 -12.09 8.61 11.11
C LEU A 87 -12.33 10.07 10.70
N ASP A 88 -12.95 10.87 11.56
CA ASP A 88 -13.23 12.28 11.22
C ASP A 88 -12.00 13.18 11.28
N GLY A 89 -11.92 14.15 10.35
CA GLY A 89 -10.85 15.14 10.31
C GLY A 89 -9.52 14.62 9.77
N VAL A 90 -9.50 13.42 9.17
CA VAL A 90 -8.31 12.87 8.52
C VAL A 90 -8.46 12.85 7.00
N ILE A 91 -7.33 13.01 6.32
CA ILE A 91 -7.18 12.82 4.88
C ILE A 91 -6.50 11.46 4.68
N VAL A 92 -7.08 10.60 3.84
CA VAL A 92 -6.52 9.30 3.49
C VAL A 92 -6.14 9.33 2.01
N GLU A 93 -4.88 9.04 1.71
CA GLU A 93 -4.37 8.99 0.34
C GLU A 93 -3.51 7.74 0.12
N VAL A 94 -3.42 7.28 -1.12
CA VAL A 94 -2.51 6.21 -1.53
C VAL A 94 -1.44 6.82 -2.39
N CYS A 95 -0.18 6.63 -1.99
CA CYS A 95 0.97 7.02 -2.80
C CYS A 95 1.82 5.77 -3.09
N GLY A 96 1.86 5.34 -4.36
CA GLY A 96 2.47 4.08 -4.77
C GLY A 96 1.79 2.86 -4.12
N SER A 97 2.49 2.20 -3.20
CA SER A 97 1.95 1.02 -2.47
C SER A 97 1.64 1.30 -0.99
N TRP A 98 1.69 2.56 -0.57
CA TRP A 98 1.52 2.96 0.83
C TRP A 98 0.27 3.79 0.97
N VAL A 99 -0.50 3.52 2.03
CA VAL A 99 -1.59 4.38 2.47
C VAL A 99 -1.00 5.41 3.42
N TRP A 100 -1.33 6.67 3.24
CA TRP A 100 -0.94 7.78 4.10
C TRP A 100 -2.18 8.41 4.72
N VAL A 101 -2.07 8.77 6.00
CA VAL A 101 -3.13 9.45 6.75
C VAL A 101 -2.57 10.73 7.38
N THR A 102 -3.17 11.86 7.01
CA THR A 102 -2.81 13.22 7.47
C THR A 102 -4.03 13.96 8.01
N GLY A 103 -3.88 15.20 8.49
CA GLY A 103 -4.95 15.96 9.16
C GLY A 103 -4.93 15.79 10.69
N GLU A 104 -6.10 15.78 11.32
CA GLU A 104 -6.29 15.66 12.78
C GLU A 104 -6.08 14.22 13.28
N THR A 105 -4.93 13.64 12.99
CA THR A 105 -4.68 12.19 13.20
C THR A 105 -4.40 11.81 14.65
N PHE A 106 -3.89 12.73 15.47
CA PHE A 106 -3.47 12.41 16.84
C PHE A 106 -4.63 12.02 17.76
N LYS A 107 -5.84 12.53 17.54
CA LYS A 107 -7.05 12.12 18.28
C LYS A 107 -7.46 10.67 18.00
N HIS A 108 -6.98 10.11 16.90
CA HIS A 108 -7.24 8.73 16.47
C HIS A 108 -5.99 7.84 16.54
N LYS A 109 -4.96 8.26 17.28
CA LYS A 109 -3.68 7.55 17.40
C LYS A 109 -3.86 6.08 17.74
N ASP A 110 -4.73 5.76 18.69
CA ASP A 110 -4.90 4.39 19.17
C ASP A 110 -5.55 3.51 18.10
N LYS A 111 -6.61 4.00 17.45
CA LYS A 111 -7.25 3.32 16.30
C LYS A 111 -6.29 3.08 15.14
N LEU A 112 -5.45 4.07 14.83
CA LEU A 112 -4.46 3.95 13.76
C LEU A 112 -3.38 2.91 14.12
N ASN A 113 -2.92 2.87 15.37
CA ASN A 113 -1.98 1.83 15.84
C ASN A 113 -2.61 0.43 15.79
N GLU A 114 -3.86 0.29 16.25
CA GLU A 114 -4.60 -0.99 16.21
C GLU A 114 -4.78 -1.50 14.77
N ALA A 115 -5.04 -0.60 13.83
CA ALA A 115 -5.11 -0.90 12.40
C ALA A 115 -3.72 -1.15 11.75
N GLY A 116 -2.64 -1.09 12.51
CA GLY A 116 -1.28 -1.38 12.04
C GLY A 116 -0.60 -0.23 11.30
N TYR A 117 -1.10 1.00 11.41
CA TYR A 117 -0.41 2.18 10.88
C TYR A 117 0.80 2.55 11.73
N LEU A 118 1.79 3.11 11.07
CA LEU A 118 3.04 3.57 11.67
C LEU A 118 3.18 5.08 11.50
N TYR A 119 3.64 5.79 12.54
CA TYR A 119 3.85 7.23 12.45
C TYR A 119 5.23 7.58 11.88
N SER A 120 5.25 8.43 10.85
CA SER A 120 6.45 9.06 10.29
C SER A 120 6.63 10.45 10.87
N ARG A 121 7.64 10.61 11.74
CA ARG A 121 7.97 11.91 12.35
C ARG A 121 8.39 12.97 11.31
N SER A 122 9.16 12.57 10.30
CA SER A 122 9.67 13.47 9.26
C SER A 122 8.56 14.04 8.37
N LYS A 123 7.54 13.21 8.09
CA LYS A 123 6.40 13.58 7.23
C LYS A 123 5.18 14.06 8.01
N LYS A 124 5.25 13.98 9.34
CA LYS A 124 4.15 14.25 10.28
C LYS A 124 2.84 13.52 9.91
N ALA A 125 2.98 12.29 9.42
CA ALA A 125 1.88 11.51 8.84
C ALA A 125 1.93 10.06 9.31
N TRP A 126 0.77 9.42 9.38
CA TRP A 126 0.67 7.98 9.56
C TRP A 126 0.75 7.29 8.21
N TYR A 127 1.30 6.08 8.17
CA TYR A 127 1.34 5.28 6.96
C TYR A 127 1.12 3.80 7.22
N PHE A 128 0.51 3.13 6.26
CA PHE A 128 0.38 1.67 6.20
C PHE A 128 1.06 1.18 4.92
N ASN A 129 2.02 0.27 5.07
CA ASN A 129 2.81 -0.26 3.96
C ASN A 129 2.67 -1.79 3.79
N GLY A 130 1.73 -2.40 4.51
CA GLY A 130 1.56 -3.84 4.54
C GLY A 130 2.46 -4.63 5.47
N SER A 131 3.25 -3.95 6.29
CA SER A 131 4.08 -4.55 7.31
C SER A 131 3.79 -3.86 8.64
N LEU A 132 3.84 -4.65 9.72
CA LEU A 132 3.85 -4.10 11.09
C LEU A 132 5.20 -3.49 11.45
N THR A 133 6.21 -3.65 10.60
CA THR A 133 7.56 -3.13 10.85
C THR A 133 7.79 -1.82 10.11
N LYS A 134 8.46 -0.88 10.78
CA LYS A 134 8.89 0.37 10.16
C LYS A 134 9.90 0.07 9.06
N VAL A 135 9.66 0.65 7.88
CA VAL A 135 10.70 0.70 6.86
C VAL A 135 11.77 1.66 7.35
N ILE A 136 12.95 1.12 7.65
CA ILE A 136 14.13 1.93 7.91
C ILE A 136 14.49 2.58 6.57
N ALA A 137 14.42 3.92 6.50
CA ALA A 137 14.77 4.64 5.30
C ALA A 137 16.20 4.27 4.88
N SER A 138 16.37 3.79 3.64
CA SER A 138 17.71 3.57 3.08
C SER A 138 18.45 4.90 2.96
N ARG A 139 19.79 4.90 2.93
CA ARG A 139 20.66 6.10 2.85
C ARG A 139 20.39 7.07 1.67
N ARG A 140 19.49 6.73 0.73
CA ARG A 140 18.96 7.68 -0.26
C ARG A 140 17.91 8.55 0.42
N GLY A 141 18.29 9.80 0.68
CA GLY A 141 17.56 10.92 1.29
C GLY A 141 16.10 10.70 1.68
N SER A 142 15.72 11.11 2.90
CA SER A 142 14.34 11.07 3.35
C SER A 142 13.46 11.97 2.48
N MET A 143 12.81 11.41 1.47
CA MET A 143 11.86 12.14 0.65
C MET A 143 10.75 12.73 1.52
N THR A 144 10.33 13.95 1.23
CA THR A 144 9.13 14.57 1.78
C THR A 144 7.88 13.83 1.29
N LEU A 145 6.72 14.11 1.90
CA LEU A 145 5.48 13.51 1.45
C LEU A 145 5.12 14.00 0.03
N ASP A 146 5.37 15.27 -0.29
CA ASP A 146 5.13 15.84 -1.62
C ASP A 146 6.01 15.22 -2.71
N GLU A 147 7.29 14.98 -2.43
CA GLU A 147 8.17 14.26 -3.35
C GLU A 147 7.69 12.83 -3.60
N ILE A 148 7.12 12.16 -2.59
CA ILE A 148 6.53 10.83 -2.74
C ILE A 148 5.29 10.90 -3.63
N ARG A 149 4.41 11.88 -3.43
CA ARG A 149 3.23 12.11 -4.29
C ARG A 149 3.64 12.38 -5.74
N SER A 150 4.68 13.18 -5.95
CA SER A 150 5.17 13.52 -7.30
C SER A 150 5.82 12.32 -7.99
N ASN A 151 6.64 11.54 -7.29
CA ASN A 151 7.37 10.41 -7.89
C ASN A 151 6.51 9.17 -8.10
N HIS A 152 5.51 8.93 -7.25
CA HIS A 152 4.72 7.69 -7.27
C HIS A 152 3.25 7.91 -7.62
N GLY A 153 2.83 9.17 -7.84
CA GLY A 153 1.43 9.54 -7.89
C GLY A 153 0.79 9.54 -6.49
N SER A 154 -0.29 10.30 -6.35
CA SER A 154 -1.15 10.24 -5.17
C SER A 154 -2.61 10.20 -5.58
N GLU A 155 -3.38 9.37 -4.89
CA GLU A 155 -4.82 9.32 -4.99
C GLU A 155 -5.44 9.51 -3.61
N VAL A 156 -6.21 10.58 -3.45
CA VAL A 156 -6.94 10.86 -2.22
C VAL A 156 -8.23 10.03 -2.20
N ILE A 157 -8.33 9.13 -1.23
CA ILE A 157 -9.50 8.28 -0.98
C ILE A 157 -10.53 9.02 -0.11
N LYS A 158 -10.04 9.79 0.86
CA LYS A 158 -10.87 10.62 1.75
C LYS A 158 -10.25 12.01 1.87
N SER A 159 -11.05 13.04 1.56
CA SER A 159 -10.73 14.44 1.87
C SER A 159 -11.40 14.86 3.18
N THR A 160 -10.82 15.88 3.83
CA THR A 160 -11.43 16.58 4.98
C THR A 160 -12.50 17.59 4.57
N ASP A 161 -12.69 17.82 3.27
CA ASP A 161 -13.70 18.76 2.80
C ASP A 161 -15.10 18.22 3.08
N LYS A 162 -15.72 18.77 4.14
CA LYS A 162 -17.13 19.11 4.05
C LYS A 162 -17.26 20.10 2.90
N THR A 163 -17.57 19.61 1.69
CA THR A 163 -18.31 20.45 0.76
C THR A 163 -19.63 20.74 1.47
N MET A 164 -19.70 21.91 2.12
CA MET A 164 -20.97 22.54 2.45
C MET A 164 -21.71 22.61 1.12
N ILE A 165 -22.73 21.76 0.95
CA ILE A 165 -23.81 22.09 0.03
C ILE A 165 -24.43 23.32 0.68
N ALA A 166 -23.95 24.50 0.27
CA ALA A 166 -24.61 25.75 0.57
C ALA A 166 -26.04 25.67 0.05
N ALA A 167 -26.94 26.22 0.88
CA ALA A 167 -28.39 26.14 0.81
C ALA A 167 -29.02 26.39 -0.57
#